data_AF-A0A973DXX9-F1
#
_entry.id   AF-A0A973DXX9-F1
#
_cell.length_a   1.000
_cell.length_b   1.000
_cell.length_c   1.000
_cell.angle_alpha   90.00
_cell.angle_beta   90.00
_cell.angle_gamma   90.00
#
_symmetry.space_group_name_H-M   'P 1'
#
loop_
_entity.id
_entity.type
_entity.pdbx_description
1 polymer ?
#
loop_
_entity_poly.entity_id
_entity_poly.type
_entity_poly.pdbx_seq_one_letter_code
_entity_poly.pdbx_strand_id
1 'polypeptide(L)' 'MTDTISIFTILIWAGALISIVGLTGLVLSIVQVNRARRANLSDEDLRAAVQKALPLNLGALFLSVIGLMLVILGVFLGP' A
#
# COMPACT_ATOMS: atom_id res chain seq x y z
N MET A 1 18.09 26.93 6.99
CA MET A 1 16.62 27.06 7.12
C MET A 1 15.92 26.59 5.84
N THR A 2 16.38 27.03 4.66
CA THR A 2 15.88 26.57 3.35
C THR A 2 16.08 25.06 3.10
N ASP A 3 17.24 24.50 3.48
CA ASP A 3 17.54 23.08 3.23
C ASP A 3 16.68 22.12 4.07
N THR A 4 16.31 22.54 5.27
CA THR A 4 15.47 21.75 6.19
C THR A 4 14.05 21.64 5.63
N ILE A 5 13.48 22.74 5.16
CA ILE A 5 12.16 22.76 4.48
C ILE A 5 12.17 21.89 3.22
N SER A 6 13.28 21.88 2.48
CA SER A 6 13.46 21.01 1.31
C SER A 6 13.42 19.52 1.68
N ILE A 7 14.12 19.10 2.74
CA ILE A 7 14.13 17.70 3.21
C ILE A 7 12.73 17.21 3.62
N PHE A 8 11.97 18.03 4.36
CA PHE A 8 10.61 17.65 4.76
C PHE A 8 9.67 17.54 3.57
N THR A 9 9.81 18.42 2.59
CA THR A 9 9.04 18.35 1.34
C THR A 9 9.34 17.06 0.56
N ILE A 10 10.62 16.66 0.51
CA ILE A 10 11.03 15.38 -0.10
C ILE A 10 10.42 14.20 0.65
N LEU A 11 10.45 14.19 1.98
CA LEU A 11 9.83 13.15 2.81
C LEU A 11 8.33 13.00 2.52
N ILE A 12 7.61 14.13 2.43
CA ILE A 12 6.17 14.14 2.13
C ILE A 12 5.91 13.56 0.73
N TRP A 13 6.60 14.05 -0.30
CA TRP A 13 6.36 13.59 -1.67
C TRP A 13 6.79 12.13 -1.88
N ALA A 14 7.93 11.72 -1.32
CA ALA A 14 8.37 10.33 -1.36
C ALA A 14 7.39 9.41 -0.62
N GLY A 15 6.96 9.80 0.59
CA GLY A 15 5.97 9.06 1.36
C GLY A 15 4.63 8.92 0.63
N ALA A 16 4.14 10.00 0.01
CA ALA A 16 2.92 9.99 -0.77
C ALA A 16 3.00 9.04 -1.97
N LEU A 17 4.11 9.08 -2.72
CA LEU A 17 4.33 8.18 -3.86
C LEU A 17 4.36 6.70 -3.41
N ILE A 18 5.12 6.40 -2.35
CA ILE A 18 5.20 5.06 -1.77
C ILE A 18 3.81 4.58 -1.32
N SER A 19 3.03 5.46 -0.67
CA SER A 19 1.69 5.14 -0.20
C SER A 19 0.74 4.83 -1.34
N ILE A 20 0.77 5.63 -2.42
CA ILE A 20 -0.03 5.41 -3.64
C ILE A 20 0.31 4.07 -4.31
N VAL A 21 1.60 3.71 -4.37
CA VAL A 21 2.02 2.40 -4.91
C VAL A 21 1.47 1.27 -4.03
N GLY A 22 1.57 1.39 -2.71
CA GLY A 22 0.96 0.44 -1.76
C GLY A 22 -0.54 0.33 -1.93
N LEU A 23 -1.26 1.46 -2.03
CA LEU A 23 -2.70 1.48 -2.23
C LEU A 23 -3.11 0.84 -3.57
N THR A 24 -2.35 1.08 -4.64
CA THR A 24 -2.58 0.43 -5.93
C THR A 24 -2.43 -1.09 -5.81
N GLY A 25 -1.41 -1.55 -5.10
CA GLY A 25 -1.23 -2.97 -4.77
C GLY A 25 -2.42 -3.56 -3.99
N LEU A 26 -2.97 -2.82 -3.02
CA LEU A 26 -4.15 -3.23 -2.26
C LEU A 26 -5.38 -3.35 -3.18
N VAL A 27 -5.60 -2.39 -4.06
CA VAL A 27 -6.71 -2.45 -5.03
C VAL A 27 -6.56 -3.67 -5.95
N LEU A 28 -5.35 -3.96 -6.44
CA LEU A 28 -5.09 -5.15 -7.25
C LEU A 28 -5.33 -6.46 -6.48
N SER A 29 -5.00 -6.52 -5.19
CA SER A 29 -5.32 -7.64 -4.30
C SER A 29 -6.83 -7.88 -4.22
N ILE A 30 -7.57 -6.82 -3.94
CA ILE A 30 -9.03 -6.84 -3.77
C ILE A 30 -9.69 -7.33 -5.06
N VAL A 31 -9.28 -6.79 -6.21
CA VAL A 31 -9.82 -7.20 -7.51
C VAL A 31 -9.54 -8.68 -7.78
N GLN A 32 -8.34 -9.20 -7.47
CA GLN A 32 -8.01 -10.62 -7.64
C GLN A 32 -8.90 -11.53 -6.78
N VAL A 33 -9.03 -11.22 -5.48
CA VAL A 33 -9.88 -11.99 -4.55
C VAL A 33 -11.35 -11.92 -4.96
N ASN A 34 -11.85 -10.74 -5.33
CA ASN A 34 -13.23 -10.57 -5.77
C ASN A 34 -13.52 -11.34 -7.06
N ARG A 35 -12.59 -11.38 -8.01
CA ARG A 35 -12.73 -12.19 -9.22
C ARG A 35 -12.78 -13.68 -8.90
N ALA A 36 -11.92 -14.18 -8.00
CA ALA A 36 -11.94 -15.57 -7.57
C ALA A 36 -13.27 -15.94 -6.88
N ARG A 37 -13.78 -15.07 -6.00
CA ARG A 37 -15.08 -15.25 -5.34
C ARG A 37 -16.24 -15.32 -6.33
N ARG A 38 -16.20 -14.53 -7.40
CA ARG A 38 -17.26 -14.50 -8.44
C ARG A 38 -17.19 -15.65 -9.43
N ALA A 39 -16.12 -16.44 -9.42
CA ALA A 39 -15.92 -17.54 -10.37
C ALA A 39 -16.60 -18.86 -9.94
N ASN A 40 -17.39 -18.88 -8.85
CA ASN A 40 -18.06 -20.07 -8.32
C ASN A 40 -17.12 -21.28 -8.16
N LEU A 41 -15.92 -21.02 -7.66
CA LEU A 41 -14.91 -22.05 -7.40
C LEU A 41 -15.35 -22.99 -6.27
N SER A 42 -14.80 -24.20 -6.26
CA SER A 42 -14.87 -25.07 -5.08
C SER A 42 -14.22 -24.38 -3.87
N ASP A 43 -14.61 -24.74 -2.65
CA ASP A 43 -14.06 -24.11 -1.43
C ASP A 43 -12.53 -24.24 -1.33
N GLU A 44 -12.00 -25.37 -1.80
CA GLU A 44 -10.56 -25.64 -1.85
C GLU A 44 -9.84 -24.70 -2.82
N ASP A 45 -10.40 -24.53 -4.02
CA ASP A 45 -9.86 -23.63 -5.06
C ASP A 45 -9.97 -22.16 -4.66
N LEU A 46 -11.07 -21.77 -4.02
CA LEU A 46 -11.26 -20.41 -3.52
C LEU A 46 -10.24 -20.09 -2.43
N ARG A 47 -10.01 -21.03 -1.49
CA ARG A 47 -9.01 -20.87 -0.43
C ARG A 47 -7.61 -20.74 -1.01
N ALA A 48 -7.25 -21.56 -1.99
CA ALA A 48 -5.97 -21.47 -2.68
C ALA A 48 -5.79 -20.13 -3.42
N ALA A 49 -6.83 -19.63 -4.08
CA ALA A 49 -6.80 -18.33 -4.75
C ALA A 49 -6.60 -17.17 -3.76
N VAL A 50 -7.28 -17.19 -2.61
CA VAL A 50 -7.11 -16.19 -1.54
C VAL A 50 -5.70 -16.26 -0.95
N GLN A 51 -5.18 -17.46 -0.70
CA GLN A 51 -3.81 -17.65 -0.20
C GLN A 51 -2.76 -17.06 -1.15
N LYS A 52 -2.96 -17.16 -2.47
CA LYS A 52 -2.08 -16.55 -3.47
C LYS A 52 -2.13 -15.01 -3.48
N ALA A 53 -3.28 -14.41 -3.12
CA ALA A 53 -3.42 -12.95 -3.05
C ALA A 53 -2.84 -12.35 -1.76
N LEU A 54 -2.73 -13.14 -0.68
CA LEU A 54 -2.31 -12.67 0.65
C LEU A 54 -0.91 -12.01 0.67
N PRO A 55 0.15 -12.57 0.04
CA PRO A 55 1.47 -11.93 0.02
C PRO A 55 1.44 -10.55 -0.62
N LEU A 56 0.71 -10.40 -1.73
CA LEU A 56 0.55 -9.13 -2.41
C LEU A 56 -0.26 -8.14 -1.56
N ASN A 57 -1.31 -8.60 -0.88
CA ASN A 57 -2.07 -7.78 0.06
C ASN A 57 -1.20 -7.22 1.20
N LEU A 58 -0.43 -8.10 1.85
CA LEU A 58 0.39 -7.72 3.01
C LEU A 58 1.57 -6.83 2.61
N GLY A 59 2.22 -7.13 1.48
CA GLY A 59 3.28 -6.27 0.95
C GLY A 59 2.75 -4.88 0.57
N ALA A 60 1.59 -4.82 -0.08
CA ALA A 60 0.94 -3.57 -0.45
C ALA A 60 0.48 -2.76 0.78
N LEU A 61 -0.09 -3.41 1.79
CA LEU A 61 -0.44 -2.79 3.07
C LEU A 61 0.80 -2.21 3.75
N PHE A 62 1.87 -2.99 3.86
CA PHE A 62 3.11 -2.54 4.49
C PHE A 62 3.67 -1.32 3.79
N LEU A 63 3.77 -1.36 2.45
CA LEU A 63 4.24 -0.23 1.66
C LEU A 63 3.35 1.02 1.87
N SER A 64 2.03 0.83 1.89
CA SER A 64 1.07 1.92 2.14
C SER A 64 1.28 2.58 3.49
N VAL A 65 1.49 1.78 4.54
CA VAL A 65 1.70 2.25 5.91
C VAL A 65 3.05 2.95 6.04
N ILE A 66 4.13 2.38 5.50
CA ILE A 66 5.45 3.02 5.51
C ILE A 66 5.41 4.37 4.78
N GLY A 67 4.79 4.43 3.61
CA GLY A 67 4.61 5.69 2.87
C GLY A 67 3.85 6.73 3.68
N LEU A 68 2.73 6.33 4.31
CA LEU A 68 1.96 7.22 5.18
C LEU A 68 2.78 7.70 6.39
N MET A 69 3.57 6.83 7.03
CA MET A 69 4.44 7.21 8.14
C MET A 69 5.48 8.25 7.70
N LEU A 70 6.05 8.14 6.50
CA LEU A 70 6.98 9.15 5.97
C LEU A 70 6.29 10.50 5.75
N VAL A 71 5.05 10.51 5.25
CA VAL A 71 4.25 11.74 5.12
C VAL A 71 4.02 12.37 6.49
N ILE A 72 3.58 11.57 7.47
CA ILE A 72 3.34 12.04 8.83
C ILE A 72 4.62 12.63 9.42
N LEU A 73 5.76 11.94 9.33
CA LEU A 73 7.03 12.45 9.83
C LEU A 73 7.44 13.75 9.11
N GLY A 74 7.26 13.84 7.79
CA GLY A 74 7.56 15.07 7.04
C GLY A 74 6.69 16.26 7.45
N VAL A 75 5.40 16.04 7.71
CA VAL A 75 4.46 17.09 8.15
C VAL A 75 4.71 17.51 9.60
N PHE A 76 4.96 16.56 10.50
CA PHE A 76 5.14 16.85 11.94
C PHE A 76 6.51 17.41 12.28
N LEU A 77 7.56 17.01 11.55
CA LEU A 77 8.92 17.51 11.76
C LEU A 77 9.19 18.78 10.94
N GLY A 78 8.40 19.03 9.89
CA GLY A 78 8.42 20.29 9.15
C GLY A 78 7.92 21.46 10.00
N PRO A 79 8.72 22.53 10.19
CA PRO A 79 8.28 23.73 10.90
C PRO A 79 7.12 24.44 10.21
#